data_AF-A0A316RUK8-F1
#
_entry.id   AF-A0A316RUK8-F1
#
_cell.length_a   1.000
_cell.length_b   1.000
_cell.length_c   1.000
_cell.angle_alpha   90.00
_cell.angle_beta   90.00
_cell.angle_gamma   90.00
#
_symmetry.space_group_name_H-M   'P 1'
#
loop_
_entity.id
_entity.type
_entity.pdbx_description
1 polymer ?
#
loop_
_entity_poly.entity_id
_entity_poly.type
_entity_poly.pdbx_seq_one_letter_code
_entity_poly.pdbx_strand_id
1 'polypeptide(L)'
;MGLFGDIARAAANAALSTAKDMIGDAAAAKIGQQVGVGKSISFRGECERTVYVYYGEPLRKIRKGDVFDAEVVTKPMRLRSELTGGVWDTTDNGFALAYKGKVFGAASALGNTFKDITELGYRITVSCRMTGWYAKGIPTVVMMIDEPEEIFAWLDACKGLGRDVSFEERHSPECESAALSERTRLELSKACGRELPVGVDGDCVYIEDDKWTGMRKSGVFPVEVSTELIPTPRGSTAKPHVAVFVDGAMAADVSARCVHYKTLAEHAGERPYFACCQKREGHDGFPIWRVTVVYLGR
;
A
#
# COMPACT_ATOMS: atom_id res chain seq x y z
N MET A 1 -32.71 -50.22 -7.73
CA MET A 1 -32.38 -48.82 -7.42
C MET A 1 -30.97 -48.56 -7.92
N GLY A 2 -30.65 -47.79 -8.95
CA GLY A 2 -31.42 -47.07 -9.96
C GLY A 2 -30.37 -46.35 -10.83
N LEU A 3 -29.83 -47.04 -11.84
CA LEU A 3 -28.73 -46.60 -12.72
C LEU A 3 -28.97 -45.21 -13.36
N PHE A 4 -30.24 -44.78 -13.42
CA PHE A 4 -30.67 -43.48 -13.90
C PHE A 4 -30.40 -42.31 -12.92
N GLY A 5 -30.30 -42.57 -11.61
CA GLY A 5 -30.05 -41.54 -10.60
C GLY A 5 -28.61 -41.02 -10.62
N ASP A 6 -27.64 -41.91 -10.86
CA ASP A 6 -26.22 -41.56 -10.90
C ASP A 6 -25.83 -40.84 -12.20
N ILE A 7 -26.46 -41.21 -13.31
CA ILE A 7 -26.32 -40.52 -14.60
C ILE A 7 -26.92 -39.11 -14.52
N ALA A 8 -28.09 -38.95 -13.88
CA ALA A 8 -28.71 -37.65 -13.68
C ALA A 8 -27.85 -36.74 -12.77
N ARG A 9 -27.19 -37.30 -11.76
CA ARG A 9 -26.32 -36.56 -10.83
C ARG A 9 -24.98 -36.16 -11.48
N ALA A 10 -24.41 -37.03 -12.32
CA ALA A 10 -23.23 -36.72 -13.11
C ALA A 10 -23.53 -35.64 -14.17
N ALA A 11 -24.68 -35.74 -14.84
CA ALA A 11 -25.14 -34.72 -15.79
C ALA A 11 -25.42 -33.37 -15.11
N ALA A 12 -26.00 -33.37 -13.90
CA ALA A 12 -26.24 -32.16 -13.13
C ALA A 12 -24.93 -31.50 -12.66
N ASN A 13 -23.94 -32.29 -12.23
CA ASN A 13 -22.63 -31.79 -11.82
C ASN A 13 -21.80 -31.28 -13.02
N ALA A 14 -21.88 -31.97 -14.16
CA ALA A 14 -21.27 -31.50 -15.40
C ALA A 14 -21.93 -30.19 -15.87
N ALA A 15 -23.27 -30.10 -15.85
CA ALA A 15 -23.98 -28.87 -16.17
C ALA A 15 -23.66 -27.72 -15.19
N LEU A 16 -23.42 -28.01 -13.91
CA LEU A 16 -23.00 -27.00 -12.93
C LEU A 16 -21.55 -26.54 -13.14
N SER A 17 -20.65 -27.44 -13.56
CA SER A 17 -19.29 -27.09 -13.95
C SER A 17 -19.30 -26.25 -15.22
N THR A 18 -20.03 -26.68 -16.25
CA THR A 18 -20.16 -25.93 -17.50
C THR A 18 -20.84 -24.58 -17.26
N ALA A 19 -21.83 -24.49 -16.36
CA ALA A 19 -22.42 -23.21 -15.97
C ALA A 19 -21.43 -22.31 -15.21
N LYS A 20 -20.57 -22.86 -14.34
CA LYS A 20 -19.50 -22.11 -13.67
C LYS A 20 -18.42 -21.64 -14.65
N ASP A 21 -18.05 -22.47 -15.61
CA ASP A 21 -17.07 -22.16 -16.65
C ASP A 21 -17.66 -21.13 -17.62
N MET A 22 -18.94 -21.23 -17.98
CA MET A 22 -19.67 -20.22 -18.77
C MET A 22 -19.89 -18.92 -18.00
N ILE A 23 -20.06 -18.94 -16.66
CA ILE A 23 -20.09 -17.75 -15.82
C ILE A 23 -18.68 -17.14 -15.71
N GLY A 24 -17.62 -17.96 -15.64
CA GLY A 24 -16.22 -17.53 -15.66
C GLY A 24 -15.83 -16.89 -16.99
N ASP A 25 -16.22 -17.51 -18.11
CA ASP A 25 -16.01 -17.02 -19.47
C ASP A 25 -16.91 -15.81 -19.79
N ALA A 26 -18.15 -15.77 -19.29
CA ALA A 26 -19.02 -14.61 -19.41
C ALA A 26 -18.57 -13.46 -18.49
N ALA A 27 -17.94 -13.75 -17.34
CA ALA A 27 -17.29 -12.76 -16.49
C ALA A 27 -16.01 -12.24 -17.16
N ALA A 28 -15.20 -13.09 -17.78
CA ALA A 28 -14.04 -12.71 -18.58
C ALA A 28 -14.44 -11.91 -19.84
N ALA A 29 -15.52 -12.31 -20.52
CA ALA A 29 -16.08 -11.59 -21.66
C ALA A 29 -16.73 -10.26 -21.24
N LYS A 30 -17.36 -10.18 -20.06
CA LYS A 30 -17.84 -8.91 -19.48
C LYS A 30 -16.70 -8.01 -19.00
N ILE A 31 -15.56 -8.56 -18.56
CA ILE A 31 -14.34 -7.78 -18.28
C ILE A 31 -13.81 -7.16 -19.59
N GLY A 32 -13.87 -7.89 -20.71
CA GLY A 32 -13.55 -7.36 -22.04
C GLY A 32 -14.58 -6.38 -22.62
N GLN A 33 -15.83 -6.39 -22.11
CA GLN A 33 -16.96 -5.62 -22.65
C GLN A 33 -17.56 -4.61 -21.65
N GLN A 34 -16.78 -4.17 -20.66
CA GLN A 34 -16.91 -2.86 -20.04
C GLN A 34 -15.80 -1.95 -20.58
N VAL A 35 -15.82 -1.68 -21.87
CA VAL A 35 -15.05 -0.59 -22.49
C VAL A 35 -15.79 0.71 -22.18
N GLY A 36 -15.77 1.09 -20.91
CA GLY A 36 -16.09 2.44 -20.43
C GLY A 36 -14.78 3.11 -20.05
N VAL A 37 -14.60 4.35 -20.50
CA VAL A 37 -13.49 5.27 -20.27
C VAL A 37 -12.95 5.16 -18.83
N GLY A 38 -11.91 4.35 -18.64
CA GLY A 38 -11.22 4.17 -17.37
C GLY A 38 -9.78 4.62 -17.50
N LYS A 39 -9.20 5.15 -16.41
CA LYS A 39 -7.81 5.60 -16.38
C LYS A 39 -6.89 4.40 -16.70
N SER A 40 -5.79 4.63 -17.38
CA SER A 40 -4.81 3.58 -17.69
C SER A 40 -3.40 4.03 -17.34
N ILE A 41 -2.62 3.13 -16.76
CA ILE A 41 -1.19 3.33 -16.51
C ILE A 41 -0.40 2.12 -17.01
N SER A 42 0.77 2.37 -17.57
CA SER A 42 1.66 1.32 -18.05
C SER A 42 3.02 1.43 -17.38
N PHE A 43 3.50 0.34 -16.79
CA PHE A 43 4.84 0.27 -16.22
C PHE A 43 5.75 -0.54 -17.15
N ARG A 44 6.88 0.07 -17.53
CA ARG A 44 7.77 -0.45 -18.57
C ARG A 44 9.26 -0.25 -18.26
N GLY A 45 9.59 0.06 -17.01
CA GLY A 45 10.97 0.21 -16.58
C GLY A 45 11.79 -1.09 -16.61
N GLU A 46 13.05 -0.97 -16.22
CA GLU A 46 14.06 -2.04 -16.34
C GLU A 46 14.06 -3.02 -15.15
N CYS A 47 13.26 -2.78 -14.11
CA CYS A 47 13.28 -3.59 -12.91
C CYS A 47 12.57 -4.93 -13.15
N GLU A 48 13.35 -5.99 -13.25
CA GLU A 48 12.80 -7.33 -13.43
C GLU A 48 12.22 -7.90 -12.14
N ARG A 49 11.02 -8.48 -12.24
CA ARG A 49 10.37 -9.26 -11.17
C ARG A 49 9.86 -10.57 -11.74
N THR A 50 10.01 -11.64 -10.97
CA THR A 50 9.62 -12.98 -11.41
C THR A 50 8.10 -13.09 -11.54
N VAL A 51 7.63 -13.69 -12.63
CA VAL A 51 6.25 -14.12 -12.81
C VAL A 51 6.18 -15.64 -12.77
N TYR A 52 5.35 -16.16 -11.89
CA TYR A 52 5.06 -17.59 -11.82
C TYR A 52 3.96 -17.91 -12.83
N VAL A 53 4.29 -18.68 -13.87
CA VAL A 53 3.35 -19.08 -14.92
C VAL A 53 2.61 -20.34 -14.48
N TYR A 54 1.28 -20.24 -14.42
CA TYR A 54 0.37 -21.32 -14.05
C TYR A 54 -0.28 -21.98 -15.26
N TYR A 55 -0.59 -21.18 -16.29
CA TYR A 55 -1.21 -21.60 -17.54
C TYR A 55 -0.32 -21.19 -18.71
N GLY A 56 0.22 -22.17 -19.44
CA GLY A 56 1.14 -21.92 -20.55
C GLY A 56 0.46 -21.57 -21.87
N GLU A 57 -0.78 -22.02 -22.08
CA GLU A 57 -1.54 -21.86 -23.33
C GLU A 57 -1.63 -20.41 -23.82
N PRO A 58 -1.93 -19.40 -22.97
CA PRO A 58 -2.03 -18.01 -23.41
C PRO A 58 -0.75 -17.48 -24.07
N LEU A 59 0.41 -18.01 -23.67
CA LEU A 59 1.73 -17.56 -24.12
C LEU A 59 2.32 -18.43 -25.23
N ARG A 60 1.59 -19.41 -25.77
CA ARG A 60 2.12 -20.41 -26.72
C ARG A 60 2.80 -19.83 -27.97
N LYS A 61 2.40 -18.62 -28.40
CA LYS A 61 2.96 -17.95 -29.60
C LYS A 61 4.15 -17.02 -29.30
N ILE A 62 4.43 -16.79 -28.01
CA ILE A 62 5.51 -15.92 -27.55
C ILE A 62 6.80 -16.75 -27.54
N ARG A 63 7.88 -16.17 -28.06
CA ARG A 63 9.19 -16.80 -28.13
C ARG A 63 10.11 -16.24 -27.07
N LYS A 64 11.18 -16.99 -26.76
CA LYS A 64 12.24 -16.51 -25.87
C LYS A 64 12.82 -15.20 -26.43
N GLY A 65 12.90 -14.18 -25.59
CA GLY A 65 13.35 -12.83 -25.92
C GLY A 65 12.22 -11.88 -26.29
N ASP A 66 11.03 -12.39 -26.66
CA ASP A 66 9.89 -11.54 -27.01
C ASP A 66 9.40 -10.78 -25.78
N VAL A 67 9.07 -9.51 -26.01
CA VAL A 67 8.45 -8.60 -25.05
C VAL A 67 6.98 -8.44 -25.40
N PHE A 68 6.11 -8.45 -24.39
CA PHE A 68 4.66 -8.33 -24.54
C PHE A 68 4.04 -7.62 -23.35
N ASP A 69 2.93 -6.92 -23.58
CA ASP A 69 2.16 -6.27 -22.52
C ASP A 69 1.19 -7.26 -21.85
N ALA A 70 1.15 -7.26 -20.53
CA ALA A 70 0.21 -8.03 -19.73
C ALA A 70 -0.63 -7.10 -18.84
N GLU A 71 -1.91 -7.44 -18.66
CA GLU A 71 -2.82 -6.75 -17.77
C GLU A 71 -2.66 -7.30 -16.35
N VAL A 72 -2.59 -6.40 -15.36
CA VAL A 72 -2.62 -6.75 -13.94
C VAL A 72 -4.06 -6.95 -13.49
N VAL A 73 -4.32 -8.10 -12.85
CA VAL A 73 -5.62 -8.44 -12.28
C VAL A 73 -5.50 -8.56 -10.76
N THR A 74 -6.00 -7.55 -10.06
CA THR A 74 -5.91 -7.42 -8.60
C THR A 74 -7.07 -8.07 -7.84
N LYS A 75 -8.12 -8.49 -8.56
CA LYS A 75 -9.24 -9.24 -7.97
C LYS A 75 -8.75 -10.56 -7.36
N PRO A 76 -9.21 -10.92 -6.14
CA PRO A 76 -8.87 -12.21 -5.52
C PRO A 76 -9.17 -13.38 -6.45
N MET A 77 -8.19 -14.28 -6.61
CA MET A 77 -8.35 -15.47 -7.44
C MET A 77 -7.41 -16.59 -7.00
N ARG A 78 -7.83 -17.82 -7.31
CA ARG A 78 -7.06 -19.02 -7.06
C ARG A 78 -6.54 -19.59 -8.37
N LEU A 79 -5.22 -19.75 -8.46
CA LEU A 79 -4.53 -20.30 -9.62
C LEU A 79 -4.07 -21.71 -9.31
N ARG A 80 -4.32 -22.65 -10.23
CA ARG A 80 -3.89 -24.05 -10.08
C ARG A 80 -2.87 -24.38 -11.14
N SER A 81 -1.68 -24.83 -10.72
CA SER A 81 -0.60 -25.17 -11.64
C SER A 81 -0.99 -26.38 -12.49
N GLU A 82 -0.90 -26.26 -13.81
CA GLU A 82 -1.09 -27.40 -14.72
C GLU A 82 -0.01 -28.46 -14.55
N LEU A 83 1.19 -28.07 -14.07
CA LEU A 83 2.33 -28.95 -13.90
C LEU A 83 2.29 -29.73 -12.57
N THR A 84 2.08 -29.03 -11.47
CA THR A 84 2.21 -29.62 -10.12
C THR A 84 0.87 -29.86 -9.44
N GLY A 85 -0.22 -29.29 -9.95
CA GLY A 85 -1.52 -29.28 -9.31
C GLY A 85 -1.62 -28.39 -8.06
N GLY A 86 -0.52 -27.73 -7.66
CA GLY A 86 -0.49 -26.79 -6.53
C GLY A 86 -1.40 -25.60 -6.78
N VAL A 87 -2.00 -25.09 -5.70
CA VAL A 87 -2.94 -23.97 -5.76
C VAL A 87 -2.36 -22.79 -4.99
N TRP A 88 -2.36 -21.61 -5.62
CA TRP A 88 -2.02 -20.36 -4.96
C TRP A 88 -3.21 -19.41 -4.97
N ASP A 89 -3.36 -18.64 -3.90
CA ASP A 89 -4.40 -17.63 -3.74
C ASP A 89 -3.77 -16.25 -3.78
N THR A 90 -4.21 -15.39 -4.71
CA THR A 90 -3.66 -14.03 -4.85
C THR A 90 -4.01 -13.13 -3.67
N THR A 91 -4.89 -13.56 -2.75
CA THR A 91 -5.07 -12.85 -1.47
C THR A 91 -3.80 -12.82 -0.62
N ASP A 92 -2.86 -13.73 -0.85
CA ASP A 92 -1.55 -13.80 -0.18
C ASP A 92 -0.57 -12.77 -0.77
N ASN A 93 -0.95 -11.48 -0.69
CA ASN A 93 -0.19 -10.33 -1.18
C ASN A 93 0.21 -10.42 -2.66
N GLY A 94 -0.64 -11.02 -3.48
CA GLY A 94 -0.41 -11.27 -4.89
C GLY A 94 -1.35 -10.53 -5.83
N PHE A 95 -1.06 -10.67 -7.12
CA PHE A 95 -1.97 -10.37 -8.22
C PHE A 95 -1.72 -11.36 -9.36
N ALA A 96 -2.71 -11.47 -10.24
CA ALA A 96 -2.58 -12.26 -11.44
C ALA A 96 -2.24 -11.40 -12.66
N LEU A 97 -1.72 -12.04 -13.69
CA LEU A 97 -1.42 -11.43 -14.97
C LEU A 97 -2.22 -12.10 -16.07
N ALA A 98 -2.81 -11.28 -16.93
CA ALA A 98 -3.57 -11.71 -18.10
C ALA A 98 -2.94 -11.21 -19.39
N TYR A 99 -2.97 -12.06 -20.42
CA TYR A 99 -2.55 -11.72 -21.76
C TYR A 99 -3.71 -12.00 -22.71
N LYS A 100 -4.14 -10.97 -23.46
CA LYS A 100 -5.29 -11.04 -24.39
C LYS A 100 -6.56 -11.58 -23.70
N GLY A 101 -6.84 -11.06 -22.50
CA GLY A 101 -8.00 -11.44 -21.69
C GLY A 101 -7.92 -12.81 -21.00
N LYS A 102 -6.81 -13.56 -21.16
CA LYS A 102 -6.62 -14.86 -20.51
C LYS A 102 -5.55 -14.76 -19.42
N VAL A 103 -5.90 -15.15 -18.19
CA VAL A 103 -4.95 -15.28 -17.08
C VAL A 103 -3.91 -16.35 -17.42
N PHE A 104 -2.63 -16.06 -17.19
CA PHE A 104 -1.53 -17.00 -17.42
C PHE A 104 -0.68 -17.25 -16.19
N GLY A 105 -0.59 -16.29 -15.27
CA GLY A 105 0.36 -16.36 -14.18
C GLY A 105 0.10 -15.34 -13.09
N ALA A 106 1.07 -15.22 -12.20
CA ALA A 106 0.94 -14.51 -10.96
C ALA A 106 2.27 -13.93 -10.48
N ALA A 107 2.21 -12.82 -9.76
CA ALA A 107 3.35 -12.21 -9.09
C ALA A 107 2.93 -11.61 -7.74
N SER A 108 3.90 -11.44 -6.84
CA SER A 108 3.69 -10.82 -5.51
C SER A 108 4.37 -9.47 -5.35
N ALA A 109 5.22 -9.07 -6.31
CA ALA A 109 5.95 -7.81 -6.22
C ALA A 109 4.98 -6.63 -6.39
N LEU A 110 4.84 -5.78 -5.37
CA LEU A 110 3.92 -4.63 -5.35
C LEU A 110 2.42 -5.00 -5.28
N GLY A 111 2.06 -6.16 -4.73
CA GLY A 111 0.67 -6.63 -4.66
C GLY A 111 -0.31 -5.62 -4.05
N ASN A 112 0.01 -5.04 -2.89
CA ASN A 112 -0.83 -4.01 -2.27
C ASN A 112 -0.85 -2.70 -3.08
N THR A 113 0.30 -2.27 -3.59
CA THR A 113 0.40 -1.04 -4.40
C THR A 113 -0.43 -1.12 -5.67
N PHE A 114 -0.42 -2.26 -6.37
CA PHE A 114 -1.26 -2.43 -7.56
C PHE A 114 -2.75 -2.49 -7.20
N LYS A 115 -3.12 -3.04 -6.04
CA LYS A 115 -4.50 -2.96 -5.53
C LYS A 115 -4.93 -1.51 -5.32
N ASP A 116 -4.12 -0.73 -4.60
CA ASP A 116 -4.38 0.70 -4.38
C ASP A 116 -4.54 1.46 -5.71
N ILE A 117 -3.68 1.19 -6.69
CA ILE A 117 -3.76 1.82 -8.02
C ILE A 117 -5.08 1.43 -8.73
N THR A 118 -5.48 0.17 -8.67
CA THR A 118 -6.79 -0.25 -9.21
C THR A 118 -7.99 0.35 -8.46
N GLU A 119 -7.87 0.59 -7.15
CA GLU A 119 -8.90 1.26 -6.35
C GLU A 119 -9.06 2.75 -6.71
N LEU A 120 -7.97 3.40 -7.15
CA LEU A 120 -8.02 4.73 -7.79
C LEU A 120 -8.66 4.72 -9.19
N GLY A 121 -9.06 3.55 -9.69
CA GLY A 121 -9.76 3.36 -10.97
C GLY A 121 -8.84 3.16 -12.17
N TYR A 122 -7.55 2.91 -11.96
CA TYR A 122 -6.61 2.65 -13.05
C TYR A 122 -6.65 1.20 -13.51
N ARG A 123 -6.54 1.01 -14.83
CA ARG A 123 -6.13 -0.25 -15.45
C ARG A 123 -4.62 -0.24 -15.56
N ILE A 124 -3.97 -1.29 -15.09
CA ILE A 124 -2.51 -1.39 -15.06
C ILE A 124 -2.06 -2.40 -16.12
N THR A 125 -1.13 -1.96 -16.95
CA THR A 125 -0.41 -2.80 -17.90
C THR A 125 1.07 -2.85 -17.49
N VAL A 126 1.67 -4.03 -17.55
CA VAL A 126 3.12 -4.21 -17.31
C VAL A 126 3.78 -4.87 -18.51
N SER A 127 5.00 -4.44 -18.82
CA SER A 127 5.81 -5.11 -19.83
C SER A 127 6.30 -6.45 -19.28
N CYS A 128 6.22 -7.51 -20.07
CA CYS A 128 6.70 -8.84 -19.72
C CYS A 128 7.65 -9.35 -20.79
N ARG A 129 8.64 -10.14 -20.38
CA ARG A 129 9.58 -10.77 -21.29
C ARG A 129 9.70 -12.26 -21.00
N MET A 130 9.58 -13.07 -22.04
CA MET A 130 9.83 -14.51 -21.93
C MET A 130 11.34 -14.77 -21.94
N THR A 131 11.89 -15.24 -20.83
CA THR A 131 13.35 -15.44 -20.67
C THR A 131 13.78 -16.87 -20.95
N GLY A 132 12.85 -17.81 -20.97
CA GLY A 132 13.14 -19.21 -21.22
C GLY A 132 11.96 -20.13 -20.97
N TRP A 133 12.27 -21.36 -20.57
CA TRP A 133 11.30 -22.41 -20.27
C TRP A 133 11.60 -22.99 -18.89
N TYR A 134 10.59 -23.06 -18.05
CA TYR A 134 10.65 -23.77 -16.77
C TYR A 134 10.39 -25.26 -16.97
N ALA A 135 9.36 -25.59 -17.77
CA ALA A 135 9.02 -26.94 -18.18
C ALA A 135 8.43 -26.92 -19.59
N LYS A 136 8.21 -28.10 -20.19
CA LYS A 136 7.55 -28.21 -21.50
C LYS A 136 6.16 -27.56 -21.43
N GLY A 137 5.95 -26.50 -22.22
CA GLY A 137 4.69 -25.75 -22.25
C GLY A 137 4.57 -24.65 -21.19
N ILE A 138 5.48 -24.59 -20.20
CA ILE A 138 5.47 -23.57 -19.15
C ILE A 138 6.69 -22.64 -19.31
N PRO A 139 6.51 -21.43 -19.86
CA PRO A 139 7.61 -20.47 -20.04
C PRO A 139 8.07 -19.87 -18.71
N THR A 140 9.33 -19.42 -18.69
CA THR A 140 9.84 -18.52 -17.65
C THR A 140 9.61 -17.09 -18.10
N VAL A 141 8.93 -16.29 -17.26
CA VAL A 141 8.55 -14.91 -17.57
C VAL A 141 9.04 -14.00 -16.46
N VAL A 142 9.55 -12.84 -16.85
CA VAL A 142 9.79 -11.71 -15.96
C VAL A 142 8.85 -10.58 -16.35
N MET A 143 8.28 -9.89 -15.37
CA MET A 143 7.67 -8.58 -15.58
C MET A 143 8.74 -7.52 -15.38
N MET A 144 8.64 -6.45 -16.16
CA MET A 144 9.56 -5.33 -16.22
C MET A 144 8.75 -4.09 -15.84
N ILE A 145 9.10 -3.51 -14.70
CA ILE A 145 8.38 -2.38 -14.11
C ILE A 145 9.37 -1.24 -13.82
N ASP A 146 8.83 -0.05 -13.67
CA ASP A 146 9.56 1.10 -13.14
C ASP A 146 10.07 0.82 -11.72
N GLU A 147 11.09 1.57 -11.29
CA GLU A 147 11.64 1.42 -9.94
C GLU A 147 10.51 1.56 -8.89
N PRO A 148 10.40 0.65 -7.91
CA PRO A 148 9.32 0.69 -6.94
C PRO A 148 9.16 2.02 -6.22
N GLU A 149 10.26 2.69 -5.90
CA GLU A 149 10.26 4.00 -5.24
C GLU A 149 9.58 5.07 -6.09
N GLU A 150 9.69 4.99 -7.41
CA GLU A 150 9.07 5.89 -8.37
C GLU A 150 7.55 5.66 -8.45
N ILE A 151 7.14 4.39 -8.39
CA ILE A 151 5.74 3.99 -8.34
C ILE A 151 5.11 4.46 -7.03
N PHE A 152 5.81 4.31 -5.90
CA PHE A 152 5.35 4.81 -4.59
C PHE A 152 5.25 6.32 -4.59
N ALA A 153 6.28 7.05 -5.04
CA ALA A 153 6.27 8.51 -5.10
C ALA A 153 5.08 9.03 -5.93
N TRP A 154 4.83 8.44 -7.10
CA TRP A 154 3.68 8.82 -7.92
C TRP A 154 2.34 8.51 -7.23
N LEU A 155 2.17 7.32 -6.66
CA LEU A 155 0.92 6.94 -5.98
C LEU A 155 0.65 7.83 -4.76
N ASP A 156 1.69 8.09 -3.96
CA ASP A 156 1.63 8.96 -2.80
C ASP A 156 1.27 10.40 -3.22
N ALA A 157 1.83 10.90 -4.32
CA ALA A 157 1.47 12.21 -4.87
C ALA A 157 -0.01 12.28 -5.30
N CYS A 158 -0.51 11.27 -6.02
CA CYS A 158 -1.93 11.19 -6.40
C CYS A 158 -2.85 11.24 -5.17
N LYS A 159 -2.52 10.47 -4.12
CA LYS A 159 -3.30 10.41 -2.88
C LYS A 159 -3.21 11.72 -2.09
N GLY A 160 -2.00 12.26 -1.93
CA GLY A 160 -1.76 13.51 -1.20
C GLY A 160 -2.43 14.72 -1.85
N LEU A 161 -2.46 14.79 -3.19
CA LEU A 161 -3.15 15.86 -3.92
C LEU A 161 -4.66 15.63 -4.05
N GLY A 162 -5.13 14.41 -3.84
CA GLY A 162 -6.54 14.03 -4.07
C GLY A 162 -6.96 14.12 -5.55
N ARG A 163 -6.01 14.14 -6.47
CA ARG A 163 -6.23 14.19 -7.93
C ARG A 163 -5.17 13.36 -8.65
N ASP A 164 -5.47 13.00 -9.90
CA ASP A 164 -4.50 12.31 -10.74
C ASP A 164 -3.35 13.25 -11.15
N VAL A 165 -2.15 12.70 -11.21
CA VAL A 165 -0.97 13.33 -11.80
C VAL A 165 -0.31 12.42 -12.82
N SER A 166 0.38 12.99 -13.81
CA SER A 166 1.14 12.18 -14.77
C SER A 166 2.29 11.48 -14.07
N PHE A 167 2.65 10.27 -14.53
CA PHE A 167 3.78 9.55 -13.96
C PHE A 167 5.09 10.34 -14.13
N GLU A 168 5.26 11.07 -15.22
CA GLU A 168 6.41 11.91 -15.53
C GLU A 168 6.53 13.15 -14.62
N GLU A 169 5.42 13.62 -14.06
CA GLU A 169 5.36 14.82 -13.21
C GLU A 169 5.55 14.50 -11.72
N ARG A 170 5.78 13.23 -11.37
CA ARG A 170 5.89 12.76 -9.98
C ARG A 170 6.99 13.46 -9.16
N HIS A 171 8.01 13.98 -9.83
CA HIS A 171 9.12 14.75 -9.22
C HIS A 171 8.96 16.26 -9.35
N SER A 172 7.76 16.74 -9.69
CA SER A 172 7.49 18.17 -9.55
C SER A 172 7.50 18.56 -8.06
N PRO A 173 7.90 19.79 -7.69
CA PRO A 173 7.93 20.22 -6.29
C PRO A 173 6.57 20.06 -5.57
N GLU A 174 5.47 20.24 -6.28
CA GLU A 174 4.11 20.03 -5.76
C GLU A 174 3.86 18.54 -5.43
N CYS A 175 4.21 17.64 -6.36
CA CYS A 175 4.06 16.20 -6.19
C CYS A 175 4.94 15.65 -5.06
N GLU A 176 6.21 16.08 -4.97
CA GLU A 176 7.11 15.65 -3.91
C GLU A 176 6.59 16.08 -2.53
N SER A 177 6.11 17.32 -2.41
CA SER A 177 5.53 17.83 -1.17
C SER A 177 4.26 17.06 -0.79
N ALA A 178 3.41 16.74 -1.76
CA ALA A 178 2.18 15.99 -1.51
C ALA A 178 2.48 14.52 -1.14
N ALA A 179 3.44 13.89 -1.82
CA ALA A 179 3.88 12.54 -1.50
C ALA A 179 4.47 12.45 -0.09
N LEU A 180 5.26 13.45 0.32
CA LEU A 180 5.77 13.54 1.68
C LEU A 180 4.62 13.66 2.69
N SER A 181 3.64 14.53 2.44
CA SER A 181 2.47 14.69 3.32
C SER A 181 1.67 13.39 3.46
N GLU A 182 1.45 12.66 2.35
CA GLU A 182 0.75 11.38 2.39
C GLU A 182 1.53 10.32 3.18
N ARG A 183 2.86 10.26 3.03
CA ARG A 183 3.70 9.36 3.85
C ARG A 183 3.61 9.70 5.33
N THR A 184 3.71 10.98 5.69
CA THR A 184 3.50 11.44 7.07
C THR A 184 2.14 11.00 7.59
N ARG A 185 1.07 11.17 6.81
CA ARG A 185 -0.27 10.70 7.18
C ARG A 185 -0.32 9.19 7.43
N LEU A 186 0.30 8.38 6.57
CA LEU A 186 0.33 6.91 6.72
C LEU A 186 1.10 6.50 7.98
N GLU A 187 2.24 7.14 8.25
CA GLU A 187 3.04 6.90 9.45
C GLU A 187 2.28 7.26 10.72
N LEU A 188 1.64 8.43 10.75
CA LEU A 188 0.80 8.87 11.86
C LEU A 188 -0.43 7.96 12.02
N SER A 189 -1.06 7.53 10.93
CA SER A 189 -2.20 6.60 10.97
C SER A 189 -1.82 5.28 11.62
N LYS A 190 -0.68 4.72 11.23
CA LYS A 190 -0.10 3.53 11.85
C LYS A 190 0.28 3.77 13.31
N ALA A 191 0.83 4.94 13.62
CA ALA A 191 1.23 5.27 14.98
C ALA A 191 0.03 5.40 15.93
N CYS A 192 -1.08 5.93 15.41
CA CYS A 192 -2.34 6.14 16.10
C CYS A 192 -3.28 4.93 16.07
N GLY A 193 -2.98 3.89 15.29
CA GLY A 193 -3.84 2.73 15.12
C GLY A 193 -5.20 3.06 14.49
N ARG A 194 -5.27 4.14 13.68
CA ARG A 194 -6.49 4.61 13.04
C ARG A 194 -6.17 5.25 11.70
N GLU A 195 -7.13 5.24 10.79
CA GLU A 195 -7.03 6.00 9.55
C GLU A 195 -7.21 7.50 9.83
N LEU A 196 -6.27 8.31 9.33
CA LEU A 196 -6.31 9.78 9.42
C LEU A 196 -6.74 10.40 8.09
N PRO A 197 -7.41 11.56 8.11
CA PRO A 197 -7.80 12.25 6.88
C PRO A 197 -6.58 12.76 6.11
N VAL A 198 -6.77 13.02 4.81
CA VAL A 198 -5.75 13.65 3.95
C VAL A 198 -5.44 15.06 4.47
N GLY A 199 -4.19 15.49 4.32
CA GLY A 199 -3.75 16.82 4.72
C GLY A 199 -3.60 16.98 6.24
N VAL A 200 -3.34 15.90 6.98
CA VAL A 200 -2.87 16.00 8.37
C VAL A 200 -1.37 16.24 8.40
N ASP A 201 -0.93 16.90 9.47
CA ASP A 201 0.46 16.96 9.87
C ASP A 201 0.57 16.43 11.31
N GLY A 202 1.79 16.22 11.79
CA GLY A 202 2.01 15.74 13.14
C GLY A 202 3.34 15.07 13.29
N ASP A 203 3.67 14.79 14.54
CA ASP A 203 4.89 14.10 14.90
C ASP A 203 4.72 13.39 16.24
N CYS A 204 5.79 12.79 16.72
CA CYS A 204 5.84 12.08 17.97
C CYS A 204 6.90 12.64 18.92
N VAL A 205 6.67 12.40 20.21
CA VAL A 205 7.63 12.66 21.28
C VAL A 205 7.77 11.38 22.08
N TYR A 206 9.02 11.04 22.41
CA TYR A 206 9.35 9.88 23.21
C TYR A 206 9.68 10.33 24.63
N ILE A 207 9.03 9.68 25.61
CA ILE A 207 9.10 10.03 27.02
C ILE A 207 9.54 8.78 27.78
N GLU A 208 10.58 8.89 28.60
CA GLU A 208 11.05 7.78 29.43
C GLU A 208 9.93 7.33 30.40
N ASP A 209 9.86 6.03 30.68
CA ASP A 209 8.77 5.46 31.49
C ASP A 209 8.72 6.01 32.91
N ASP A 210 9.85 6.43 33.50
CA ASP A 210 9.92 7.07 34.81
C ASP A 210 9.45 8.53 34.82
N LYS A 211 9.52 9.21 33.66
CA LYS A 211 9.03 10.59 33.43
C LYS A 211 7.57 10.65 32.99
N TRP A 212 6.96 9.51 32.69
CA TRP A 212 5.57 9.46 32.23
C TRP A 212 4.57 9.76 33.36
N THR A 213 3.79 10.82 33.15
CA THR A 213 2.77 11.31 34.09
C THR A 213 1.33 10.91 33.74
N GLY A 214 1.10 10.37 32.53
CA GLY A 214 -0.23 9.99 32.05
C GLY A 214 -0.69 8.59 32.47
N MET A 215 -1.87 8.18 31.98
CA MET A 215 -2.39 6.83 32.22
C MET A 215 -1.48 5.75 31.64
N ARG A 216 -1.26 4.66 32.38
CA ARG A 216 -0.48 3.50 31.92
C ARG A 216 -1.42 2.41 31.41
N LYS A 217 -1.67 2.40 30.10
CA LYS A 217 -2.51 1.39 29.43
C LYS A 217 -1.70 0.62 28.38
N SER A 218 -2.13 -0.61 28.10
CA SER A 218 -1.64 -1.38 26.98
C SER A 218 -2.27 -0.92 25.66
N GLY A 219 -1.54 -1.06 24.56
CA GLY A 219 -2.03 -0.68 23.23
C GLY A 219 -1.93 0.83 22.96
N VAL A 220 -2.65 1.29 21.93
CA VAL A 220 -2.76 2.71 21.58
C VAL A 220 -4.01 3.28 22.24
N PHE A 221 -3.88 4.40 22.95
CA PHE A 221 -5.02 5.06 23.60
C PHE A 221 -4.93 6.57 23.48
N PRO A 222 -6.08 7.28 23.44
CA PRO A 222 -6.11 8.72 23.35
C PRO A 222 -5.61 9.39 24.63
N VAL A 223 -5.00 10.56 24.49
CA VAL A 223 -4.54 11.43 25.58
C VAL A 223 -4.85 12.89 25.24
N GLU A 224 -4.96 13.77 26.25
CA GLU A 224 -5.02 15.20 26.02
C GLU A 224 -3.59 15.75 25.88
N VAL A 225 -3.31 16.50 24.81
CA VAL A 225 -2.00 17.10 24.56
C VAL A 225 -2.13 18.57 24.23
N SER A 226 -1.26 19.38 24.80
CA SER A 226 -1.01 20.75 24.38
C SER A 226 0.49 21.00 24.23
N THR A 227 0.85 21.93 23.35
CA THR A 227 2.23 22.34 23.09
C THR A 227 2.35 23.85 23.28
N GLU A 228 3.44 24.30 23.88
CA GLU A 228 3.68 25.72 24.12
C GLU A 228 5.15 26.07 23.86
N LEU A 229 5.43 27.26 23.32
CA LEU A 229 6.80 27.74 23.20
C LEU A 229 7.30 28.22 24.56
N ILE A 230 8.43 27.69 25.00
CA ILE A 230 9.16 28.20 26.15
C ILE A 230 9.96 29.44 25.70
N PRO A 231 9.67 30.64 26.21
CA PRO A 231 10.35 31.87 25.80
C PRO A 231 11.85 31.81 26.10
N THR A 232 12.67 32.36 25.21
CA THR A 232 14.11 32.48 25.47
C THR A 232 14.42 33.71 26.32
N PRO A 233 15.49 33.67 27.14
CA PRO A 233 15.94 34.84 27.88
C PRO A 233 16.23 36.03 26.97
N ARG A 234 15.93 37.25 27.46
CA ARG A 234 16.14 38.48 26.70
C ARG A 234 17.60 38.61 26.28
N GLY A 235 17.84 38.80 24.98
CA GLY A 235 19.18 38.91 24.39
C GLY A 235 19.79 37.58 23.94
N SER A 236 19.11 36.45 24.16
CA SER A 236 19.51 35.16 23.61
C SER A 236 19.17 35.07 22.11
N THR A 237 20.08 34.48 21.34
CA THR A 237 19.85 34.12 19.92
C THR A 237 19.40 32.67 19.75
N ALA A 238 19.23 31.93 20.85
CA ALA A 238 18.75 30.56 20.80
C ALA A 238 17.30 30.49 20.30
N LYS A 239 16.97 29.39 19.62
CA LYS A 239 15.57 29.07 19.30
C LYS A 239 14.83 28.69 20.60
N PRO A 240 13.55 29.06 20.75
CA PRO A 240 12.73 28.61 21.87
C PRO A 240 12.66 27.09 21.90
N HIS A 241 12.41 26.52 23.08
CA HIS A 241 12.04 25.11 23.19
C HIS A 241 10.51 24.96 23.08
N VAL A 242 10.04 23.74 22.85
CA VAL A 242 8.61 23.41 22.91
C VAL A 242 8.34 22.58 24.16
N ALA A 243 7.54 23.12 25.08
CA ALA A 243 6.96 22.35 26.17
C ALA A 243 5.82 21.50 25.64
N VAL A 244 5.82 20.20 25.97
CA VAL A 244 4.76 19.27 25.61
C VAL A 244 4.09 18.81 26.89
N PHE A 245 2.79 19.06 26.99
CA PHE A 245 1.97 18.68 28.14
C PHE A 245 1.09 17.49 27.76
N VAL A 246 0.99 16.52 28.66
CA VAL A 246 0.10 15.37 28.53
C VAL A 246 -0.81 15.33 29.75
N ASP A 247 -2.12 15.33 29.52
CA ASP A 247 -3.15 15.35 30.56
C ASP A 247 -2.90 16.49 31.61
N GLY A 248 -2.41 17.64 31.13
CA GLY A 248 -2.13 18.84 31.92
C GLY A 248 -0.76 18.88 32.62
N ALA A 249 0.03 17.80 32.58
CA ALA A 249 1.36 17.76 33.17
C ALA A 249 2.45 17.89 32.10
N MET A 250 3.49 18.68 32.36
CA MET A 250 4.63 18.80 31.45
C MET A 250 5.34 17.45 31.36
N ALA A 251 5.37 16.88 30.16
CA ALA A 251 5.86 15.54 29.90
C ALA A 251 7.17 15.54 29.09
N ALA A 252 7.43 16.60 28.32
CA ALA A 252 8.70 16.79 27.63
C ALA A 252 9.07 18.27 27.42
N ASP A 253 10.37 18.51 27.33
CA ASP A 253 11.00 19.75 26.86
C ASP A 253 11.75 19.46 25.56
N VAL A 254 11.24 19.93 24.43
CA VAL A 254 11.77 19.65 23.10
C VAL A 254 12.63 20.81 22.62
N SER A 255 13.96 20.63 22.66
CA SER A 255 14.91 21.60 22.13
C SER A 255 14.97 21.62 20.60
N ALA A 256 15.48 22.70 20.03
CA ALA A 256 15.70 22.84 18.58
C ALA A 256 16.70 21.85 17.95
N ARG A 257 17.37 21.01 18.76
CA ARG A 257 18.21 19.90 18.28
C ARG A 257 17.45 18.60 18.09
N CYS A 258 16.23 18.51 18.63
CA CYS A 258 15.38 17.35 18.44
C CYS A 258 14.82 17.34 17.01
N VAL A 259 14.80 16.18 16.37
CA VAL A 259 14.26 16.01 15.01
C VAL A 259 12.78 16.41 14.93
N HIS A 260 12.04 16.22 16.02
CA HIS A 260 10.61 16.51 16.13
C HIS A 260 10.30 17.99 16.41
N TYR A 261 11.33 18.82 16.63
CA TYR A 261 11.15 20.22 17.02
C TYR A 261 10.37 21.01 15.98
N LYS A 262 10.67 20.82 14.69
CA LYS A 262 10.14 21.70 13.63
C LYS A 262 8.61 21.66 13.61
N THR A 263 8.02 20.47 13.48
CA THR A 263 6.57 20.28 13.46
C THR A 263 5.92 20.72 14.76
N LEU A 264 6.49 20.37 15.92
CA LEU A 264 5.94 20.77 17.21
C LEU A 264 5.98 22.29 17.44
N ALA A 265 7.01 22.97 16.96
CA ALA A 265 7.14 24.42 17.06
C ALA A 265 6.19 25.15 16.09
N GLU A 266 6.00 24.63 14.88
CA GLU A 266 5.08 25.19 13.88
C GLU A 266 3.62 25.16 14.36
N HIS A 267 3.26 24.15 15.15
CA HIS A 267 1.94 23.96 15.74
C HIS A 267 1.85 24.36 17.23
N ALA A 268 2.87 25.03 17.79
CA ALA A 268 2.86 25.40 19.20
C ALA A 268 1.68 26.36 19.52
N GLY A 269 0.90 26.01 20.54
CA GLY A 269 -0.31 26.70 20.96
C GLY A 269 -1.56 26.30 20.17
N GLU A 270 -1.44 25.47 19.14
CA GLU A 270 -2.59 24.91 18.44
C GLU A 270 -3.19 23.74 19.21
N ARG A 271 -4.51 23.55 19.04
CA ARG A 271 -5.19 22.38 19.57
C ARG A 271 -4.98 21.20 18.60
N PRO A 272 -4.40 20.07 19.03
CA PRO A 272 -4.30 18.89 18.18
C PRO A 272 -5.67 18.40 17.72
N TYR A 273 -5.75 17.94 16.46
CA TYR A 273 -6.90 17.20 15.95
C TYR A 273 -7.09 15.89 16.72
N PHE A 274 -5.98 15.20 16.97
CA PHE A 274 -5.95 13.95 17.70
C PHE A 274 -4.58 13.77 18.36
N ALA A 275 -4.56 13.19 19.55
CA ALA A 275 -3.33 12.73 20.17
C ALA A 275 -3.54 11.36 20.81
N CYS A 276 -2.52 10.53 20.75
CA CYS A 276 -2.52 9.23 21.38
C CYS A 276 -1.16 8.89 21.96
N CYS A 277 -1.17 7.93 22.88
CA CYS A 277 0.04 7.39 23.44
C CYS A 277 0.10 5.88 23.25
N GLN A 278 1.32 5.36 23.17
CA GLN A 278 1.60 3.93 23.17
C GLN A 278 2.94 3.65 23.84
N LYS A 279 2.96 2.62 24.70
CA LYS A 279 4.21 2.09 25.26
C LYS A 279 5.03 1.38 24.17
N ARG A 280 6.31 1.69 24.11
CA ARG A 280 7.31 1.12 23.19
C ARG A 280 8.56 0.71 23.97
N GLU A 281 9.38 -0.10 23.34
CA GLU A 281 10.73 -0.41 23.81
C GLU A 281 11.69 0.57 23.14
N GLY A 282 12.53 1.23 23.93
CA GLY A 282 13.59 2.10 23.46
C GLY A 282 14.73 1.29 22.85
N HIS A 283 15.66 1.99 22.19
CA HIS A 283 16.84 1.35 21.57
C HIS A 283 17.77 0.66 22.58
N ASP A 284 17.72 1.10 23.83
CA ASP A 284 18.44 0.58 24.99
C ASP A 284 17.68 -0.55 25.71
N GLY A 285 16.53 -0.99 25.19
CA GLY A 285 15.67 -1.99 25.80
C GLY A 285 14.80 -1.45 26.95
N PHE A 286 14.93 -0.17 27.30
CA PHE A 286 14.14 0.43 28.37
C PHE A 286 12.76 0.86 27.84
N PRO A 287 11.70 0.73 28.66
CA PRO A 287 10.37 1.17 28.24
C PRO A 287 10.32 2.69 28.04
N ILE A 288 9.69 3.11 26.94
CA ILE A 288 9.40 4.50 26.63
C ILE A 288 7.94 4.65 26.19
N TRP A 289 7.39 5.84 26.35
CA TRP A 289 6.06 6.21 25.87
C TRP A 289 6.21 7.08 24.63
N ARG A 290 5.64 6.62 23.52
CA ARG A 290 5.53 7.43 22.31
C ARG A 290 4.19 8.17 22.34
N VAL A 291 4.23 9.48 22.51
CA VAL A 291 3.09 10.37 22.33
C VAL A 291 3.09 10.83 20.88
N THR A 292 2.04 10.52 20.13
CA THR A 292 1.84 11.01 18.76
C THR A 292 0.79 12.11 18.78
N VAL A 293 1.12 13.25 18.17
CA VAL A 293 0.26 14.43 18.09
C VAL A 293 -0.02 14.69 16.62
N VAL A 294 -1.29 14.84 16.28
CA VAL A 294 -1.79 15.04 14.92
C VAL A 294 -2.55 16.36 14.86
N TYR A 295 -2.22 17.18 13.88
CA TYR A 295 -2.86 18.44 13.55
C TYR A 295 -3.55 18.32 12.18
N LEU A 296 -4.56 19.15 11.94
CA LEU A 296 -5.05 19.36 10.58
C LEU A 296 -4.06 20.32 9.89
N GLY A 297 -3.61 19.97 8.70
CA GLY A 297 -2.76 20.82 7.88
C GLY A 297 -3.45 22.14 7.55
N ARG A 298 -2.63 23.18 7.35
CA ARG A 298 -3.07 24.53 6.99
C ARG A 298 -3.31 24.66 5.49
#